data_AF-A0A840CT63-F1
#
_entry.id   AF-A0A840CT63-F1
#
_cell.length_a   1.000
_cell.length_b   1.000
_cell.length_c   1.000
_cell.angle_alpha   90.00
_cell.angle_beta   90.00
_cell.angle_gamma   90.00
#
_symmetry.space_group_name_H-M   'P 1'
#
loop_
_entity.id
_entity.type
_entity.pdbx_description
1 polymer ?
#
loop_
_entity_poly.entity_id
_entity_poly.type
_entity_poly.pdbx_seq_one_letter_code
_entity_poly.pdbx_strand_id
1 'polypeptide(L)'
;MKKLIFCCLCVLVFMACGESSGVTGRWAMEMEGTNDTAFLLPNDSICAPELHFFNDTIYLEVQVDGQIARNDFVGIYSMKNDEIKIVGRLGEERLCKFKIVDGDTMLISYLSEPDKIVMRLRKIKED
;
A
#
# COMPACT_ATOMS: atom_id res chain seq x y z
N MET A 1 32.42 43.13 -1.03
CA MET A 1 31.64 42.09 -0.31
C MET A 1 30.18 42.15 -0.77
N LYS A 2 29.83 41.40 -1.82
CA LYS A 2 28.43 41.16 -2.22
C LYS A 2 28.19 39.67 -2.06
N LYS A 3 27.31 39.33 -1.12
CA LYS A 3 27.10 37.99 -0.58
C LYS A 3 26.55 37.07 -1.67
N LEU A 4 27.20 35.91 -1.84
CA LEU A 4 26.68 34.73 -2.52
C LEU A 4 25.43 34.23 -1.76
N ILE A 5 24.29 34.85 -2.03
CA ILE A 5 22.96 34.37 -1.58
C ILE A 5 22.20 33.94 -2.84
N PHE A 6 22.77 33.01 -3.59
CA PHE A 6 22.10 32.43 -4.75
C PHE A 6 22.28 30.91 -4.85
N CYS A 7 22.81 30.27 -3.80
CA CYS A 7 22.92 28.81 -3.74
C CYS A 7 21.77 28.15 -2.96
N CYS A 8 21.00 28.91 -2.17
CA CYS A 8 19.90 28.36 -1.36
C CYS A 8 18.55 28.24 -2.10
N LEU A 9 18.42 28.80 -3.31
CA LEU A 9 17.18 28.72 -4.09
C LEU A 9 17.01 27.39 -4.83
N CYS A 10 18.08 26.59 -4.98
CA CYS A 10 18.02 25.28 -5.62
C CYS A 10 17.64 24.13 -4.67
N VAL A 11 17.57 24.38 -3.35
CA VAL A 11 17.19 23.34 -2.37
C VAL A 11 15.67 23.26 -2.17
N LEU A 12 14.92 24.24 -2.67
CA LEU A 12 13.44 24.28 -2.56
C LEU A 12 12.72 23.41 -3.61
N VAL A 13 13.43 22.66 -4.45
CA VAL A 13 12.84 21.81 -5.50
C VAL A 13 12.85 20.31 -5.14
N PHE A 14 13.47 19.90 -4.03
CA PHE A 14 13.35 18.52 -3.52
C PHE A 14 12.18 18.30 -2.58
N MET A 15 11.27 19.27 -2.47
CA MET A 15 9.89 18.96 -2.11
C MET A 15 9.12 18.63 -3.40
N ALA A 16 9.61 17.62 -4.13
CA ALA A 16 8.68 16.70 -4.76
C ALA A 16 7.99 16.00 -3.58
N CYS A 17 7.01 16.71 -3.00
CA CYS A 17 5.84 16.08 -2.43
C CYS A 17 5.23 15.34 -3.62
N GLY A 18 5.80 14.19 -3.94
CA GLY A 18 5.20 13.23 -4.83
C GLY A 18 3.80 13.08 -4.29
N GLU A 19 2.82 13.39 -5.14
CA GLU A 19 1.40 13.30 -4.83
C GLU A 19 1.24 12.15 -3.84
N SER A 20 0.83 12.44 -2.60
CA SER A 20 0.63 11.41 -1.59
C SER A 20 -0.35 10.44 -2.21
N SER A 21 0.18 9.36 -2.75
CA SER A 21 -0.57 8.49 -3.63
C SER A 21 -1.75 7.99 -2.81
N GLY A 22 -2.95 7.95 -3.39
CA GLY A 22 -4.14 7.53 -2.65
C GLY A 22 -3.99 6.17 -1.95
N VAL A 23 -2.97 5.39 -2.34
CA VAL A 23 -2.59 4.09 -1.78
C VAL A 23 -1.81 4.14 -0.47
N THR A 24 -1.22 5.26 -0.04
CA THR A 24 -0.44 5.29 1.22
C THR A 24 -1.33 5.00 2.43
N GLY A 25 -0.80 4.24 3.40
CA GLY A 25 -1.49 3.81 4.61
C GLY A 25 -1.76 2.31 4.67
N ARG A 26 -2.59 1.91 5.64
CA ARG A 26 -2.96 0.50 5.86
C ARG A 26 -4.26 0.13 5.16
N TRP A 27 -4.28 -1.09 4.63
CA TRP A 27 -5.37 -1.64 3.87
C TRP A 27 -5.66 -3.07 4.29
N ALA A 28 -6.86 -3.34 4.79
CA ALA A 28 -7.28 -4.68 5.16
C ALA A 28 -7.61 -5.51 3.89
N MET A 29 -7.13 -6.75 3.82
CA MET A 29 -7.42 -7.63 2.68
C MET A 29 -8.78 -8.28 2.84
N GLU A 30 -9.67 -8.16 1.84
CA GLU A 30 -10.92 -8.94 1.81
C GLU A 30 -10.60 -10.41 1.51
N MET A 31 -11.25 -11.31 2.26
CA MET A 31 -11.09 -12.75 2.07
C MET A 31 -11.84 -13.23 0.83
N GLU A 32 -11.26 -14.22 0.14
CA GLU A 32 -11.88 -14.79 -1.03
C GLU A 32 -13.24 -15.42 -0.70
N GLY A 33 -14.28 -15.02 -1.45
CA GLY A 33 -15.63 -15.52 -1.27
C GLY A 33 -16.43 -14.84 -0.15
N THR A 34 -15.85 -13.90 0.59
CA THR A 34 -16.57 -13.08 1.60
C THR A 34 -16.26 -11.59 1.41
N ASN A 35 -16.89 -10.73 2.23
CA ASN A 35 -16.52 -9.31 2.34
C ASN A 35 -15.80 -9.02 3.67
N ASP A 36 -15.39 -10.07 4.37
CA ASP A 36 -14.74 -9.95 5.67
C ASP A 36 -13.26 -9.66 5.49
N THR A 37 -12.71 -8.83 6.37
CA THR A 37 -11.28 -8.47 6.36
C THR A 37 -10.53 -8.98 7.59
N ALA A 38 -11.22 -9.72 8.46
CA ALA A 38 -10.67 -10.30 9.67
C ALA A 38 -11.40 -11.61 10.01
N PHE A 39 -10.72 -12.51 10.71
CA PHE A 39 -11.27 -13.78 11.15
C PHE A 39 -11.13 -13.94 12.66
N LEU A 40 -12.10 -14.63 13.26
CA LEU A 40 -12.09 -14.99 14.67
C LEU A 40 -11.26 -16.26 14.87
N LEU A 41 -10.27 -16.19 15.76
CA LEU A 41 -9.49 -17.34 16.18
C LEU A 41 -10.22 -18.14 17.27
N PRO A 42 -9.86 -19.41 17.51
CA PRO A 42 -10.51 -20.25 18.53
C PRO A 42 -10.41 -19.73 19.97
N ASN A 43 -9.49 -18.80 20.23
CA ASN A 43 -9.30 -18.16 21.53
C ASN A 43 -10.03 -16.81 21.63
N ASP A 44 -11.01 -16.56 20.76
CA ASP A 44 -11.78 -15.31 20.63
C ASP A 44 -10.97 -14.07 20.20
N SER A 45 -9.71 -14.23 19.79
CA SER A 45 -8.93 -13.13 19.23
C SER A 45 -9.34 -12.83 17.78
N ILE A 46 -9.29 -11.55 17.40
CA ILE A 46 -9.52 -11.09 16.03
C ILE A 46 -8.19 -11.02 15.30
N CYS A 47 -8.07 -11.73 14.19
CA CYS A 47 -6.90 -11.71 13.33
C CYS A 47 -7.23 -10.99 12.02
N ALA A 48 -6.47 -9.95 11.68
CA ALA A 48 -6.67 -9.16 10.47
C ALA A 48 -5.35 -9.06 9.66
N PRO A 49 -5.32 -9.57 8.42
CA PRO A 49 -4.17 -9.39 7.55
C PRO A 49 -4.30 -8.08 6.75
N GLU A 50 -3.30 -7.23 6.88
CA GLU A 50 -3.29 -5.85 6.37
C GLU A 50 -2.06 -5.62 5.49
N LEU A 51 -2.23 -4.91 4.37
CA LEU A 51 -1.14 -4.38 3.59
C LEU A 51 -0.86 -2.94 4.01
N HIS A 52 0.37 -2.68 4.43
CA HIS A 52 0.84 -1.35 4.83
C HIS A 52 1.75 -0.79 3.74
N PHE A 53 1.26 0.25 3.05
CA PHE A 53 2.00 0.99 2.03
C PHE A 53 2.66 2.21 2.68
N PHE A 54 3.98 2.19 2.81
CA PHE A 54 4.75 3.22 3.49
C PHE A 54 6.12 3.43 2.84
N ASN A 55 6.48 4.68 2.52
CA ASN A 55 7.76 5.05 1.90
C ASN A 55 8.21 4.10 0.79
N ASP A 56 7.38 3.98 -0.26
CA ASP A 56 7.61 3.11 -1.42
C ASP A 56 7.79 1.62 -1.10
N THR A 57 7.44 1.19 0.11
CA THR A 57 7.52 -0.21 0.55
C THR A 57 6.15 -0.74 0.94
N ILE A 58 5.89 -2.01 0.64
CA ILE A 58 4.70 -2.73 1.06
C ILE A 58 5.11 -3.75 2.12
N TYR A 59 4.40 -3.74 3.23
CA TYR A 59 4.48 -4.75 4.28
C TYR A 59 3.15 -5.48 4.40
N LEU A 60 3.21 -6.78 4.71
CA LEU A 60 2.08 -7.56 5.19
C LEU A 60 2.16 -7.58 6.71
N GLU A 61 1.22 -6.91 7.35
CA GLU A 61 1.07 -6.88 8.80
C GLU A 61 -0.09 -7.80 9.20
N VAL A 62 0.15 -8.72 10.13
CA VAL A 62 -0.90 -9.54 10.73
C VAL A 62 -1.20 -8.95 12.09
N GLN A 63 -2.37 -8.34 12.23
CA GLN A 63 -2.86 -7.82 13.51
C GLN A 63 -3.58 -8.93 14.27
N VAL A 64 -3.30 -9.05 15.56
CA VAL A 64 -4.08 -9.85 16.51
C VAL A 64 -4.52 -8.92 17.62
N ASP A 65 -5.83 -8.75 17.78
CA ASP A 65 -6.44 -7.84 18.77
C ASP A 65 -5.87 -6.41 18.69
N GLY A 66 -5.63 -5.92 17.46
CA GLY A 66 -5.10 -4.59 17.19
C GLY A 66 -3.58 -4.42 17.39
N GLN A 67 -2.86 -5.49 17.69
CA GLN A 67 -1.39 -5.48 17.81
C GLN A 67 -0.74 -6.26 16.67
N ILE A 68 0.38 -5.73 16.15
CA ILE A 68 1.15 -6.40 15.11
C ILE A 68 1.78 -7.67 15.69
N ALA A 69 1.24 -8.82 15.33
CA ALA A 69 1.79 -10.12 15.68
C ALA A 69 2.89 -10.56 14.69
N ARG A 70 2.79 -10.11 13.43
CA ARG A 70 3.78 -10.40 12.38
C ARG A 70 3.86 -9.24 11.39
N ASN A 71 5.05 -8.98 10.88
CA ASN A 71 5.31 -7.99 9.85
C ASN A 71 6.31 -8.56 8.83
N ASP A 72 5.83 -8.77 7.60
CA ASP A 72 6.62 -9.33 6.51
C ASP A 72 6.79 -8.31 5.38
N PHE A 73 8.02 -8.12 4.91
CA PHE A 73 8.28 -7.35 3.71
C PHE A 73 7.67 -8.05 2.48
N VAL A 74 6.85 -7.32 1.72
CA VAL A 74 6.27 -7.80 0.46
C VAL A 74 7.12 -7.34 -0.72
N GLY A 75 7.47 -6.06 -0.78
CA GLY A 75 8.21 -5.51 -1.91
C GLY A 75 8.37 -4.00 -1.86
N ILE A 76 9.26 -3.49 -2.69
CA ILE A 76 9.32 -2.06 -3.02
C ILE A 76 8.34 -1.83 -4.17
N TYR A 77 7.50 -0.81 -4.06
CA TYR A 77 6.55 -0.46 -5.10
C TYR A 77 6.89 0.86 -5.77
N SER A 78 6.51 0.95 -7.04
CA SER A 78 6.51 2.19 -7.80
C SER A 78 5.21 2.28 -8.58
N MET A 79 4.71 3.48 -8.80
CA MET A 79 3.44 3.70 -9.49
C MET A 79 3.60 4.63 -10.68
N LYS A 80 2.75 4.38 -11.68
CA LYS A 80 2.56 5.26 -12.81
C LYS A 80 1.10 5.18 -13.22
N ASN A 81 0.36 6.28 -13.09
CA ASN A 81 -1.08 6.32 -13.35
C ASN A 81 -1.84 5.29 -12.47
N ASP A 82 -2.57 4.36 -13.10
CA ASP A 82 -3.34 3.27 -12.48
C ASP A 82 -2.55 1.95 -12.39
N GLU A 83 -1.23 1.99 -12.61
CA GLU A 83 -0.36 0.82 -12.58
C GLU A 83 0.56 0.87 -11.35
N ILE A 84 0.70 -0.29 -10.70
CA ILE A 84 1.65 -0.51 -9.62
C ILE A 84 2.60 -1.64 -10.00
N LYS A 85 3.89 -1.34 -9.94
CA LYS A 85 4.96 -2.32 -10.07
C LYS A 85 5.49 -2.64 -8.67
N ILE A 86 5.50 -3.91 -8.31
CA ILE A 86 6.02 -4.41 -7.03
C ILE A 86 7.26 -5.26 -7.33
N VAL A 87 8.38 -4.94 -6.70
CA VAL A 87 9.63 -5.68 -6.79
C VAL A 87 9.89 -6.36 -5.45
N GLY A 88 9.86 -7.69 -5.44
CA GLY A 88 10.10 -8.49 -4.25
C GLY A 88 11.58 -8.55 -3.87
N ARG A 89 11.87 -9.28 -2.80
CA ARG A 89 13.22 -9.35 -2.20
C ARG A 89 14.25 -9.95 -3.16
N LEU A 90 13.83 -10.87 -4.03
CA LEU A 90 14.71 -11.58 -4.96
C LEU A 90 14.71 -10.94 -6.36
N GLY A 91 14.11 -9.75 -6.50
CA GLY A 91 14.03 -9.02 -7.77
C GLY A 91 12.90 -9.49 -8.68
N GLU A 92 12.04 -10.39 -8.22
CA GLU A 92 10.84 -10.77 -8.94
C GLU A 92 9.89 -9.58 -9.07
N GLU A 93 9.36 -9.37 -10.27
CA GLU A 93 8.50 -8.23 -10.57
C GLU A 93 7.05 -8.68 -10.73
N ARG A 94 6.12 -7.92 -10.13
CA ARG A 94 4.68 -8.06 -10.35
C ARG A 94 4.14 -6.73 -10.85
N LEU A 95 3.44 -6.78 -11.98
CA LEU A 95 2.78 -5.62 -12.59
C LEU A 95 1.27 -5.78 -12.44
N CYS A 96 0.67 -4.86 -11.69
CA CYS A 96 -0.75 -4.85 -11.43
C CYS A 96 -1.38 -3.53 -11.86
N LYS A 97 -2.65 -3.57 -12.21
CA LYS A 97 -3.51 -2.38 -12.22
C LYS A 97 -4.20 -2.24 -10.89
N PHE A 98 -4.42 -1.01 -10.46
CA PHE A 98 -5.23 -0.71 -9.29
C PHE A 98 -6.23 0.41 -9.58
N LYS A 99 -7.37 0.36 -8.88
CA LYS A 99 -8.36 1.44 -8.88
C LYS A 99 -8.86 1.65 -7.47
N ILE A 100 -8.89 2.91 -7.02
CA ILE A 100 -9.56 3.29 -5.78
C ILE A 100 -10.99 3.69 -6.11
N VAL A 101 -11.94 3.03 -5.47
CA VAL A 101 -13.40 3.26 -5.56
C VAL A 101 -13.87 3.81 -4.23
N ASP A 102 -14.73 4.83 -4.29
CA ASP A 102 -15.34 5.49 -3.12
C ASP A 102 -14.35 6.04 -2.07
N GLY A 103 -13.06 6.12 -2.41
CA GLY A 103 -11.98 6.63 -1.56
C GLY A 103 -11.46 5.64 -0.51
N ASP A 104 -12.11 4.49 -0.34
CA ASP A 104 -11.78 3.52 0.72
C ASP A 104 -11.57 2.09 0.22
N THR A 105 -11.80 1.83 -1.07
CA THR A 105 -11.74 0.47 -1.61
C THR A 105 -10.76 0.41 -2.77
N MET A 106 -9.69 -0.37 -2.62
CA MET A 106 -8.73 -0.62 -3.70
C MET A 106 -9.03 -1.95 -4.38
N LEU A 107 -9.29 -1.90 -5.68
CA LEU A 107 -9.41 -3.07 -6.54
C LEU A 107 -8.09 -3.29 -7.25
N ILE A 108 -7.56 -4.50 -7.21
CA ILE A 108 -6.29 -4.87 -7.86
C ILE A 108 -6.55 -5.96 -8.88
N SER A 109 -5.98 -5.81 -10.08
CA SER A 109 -6.00 -6.79 -11.17
C SER A 109 -4.59 -7.01 -11.71
N TYR A 110 -4.32 -8.15 -12.33
CA TYR A 110 -3.09 -8.30 -13.11
C TYR A 110 -3.14 -7.43 -14.36
N LEU A 111 -2.00 -6.90 -14.80
CA LEU A 111 -1.94 -6.12 -16.03
C LEU A 111 -2.36 -6.94 -17.27
N SER A 112 -2.13 -8.25 -17.26
CA SER A 112 -2.54 -9.18 -18.32
C SER A 112 -4.03 -9.51 -18.35
N GLU A 113 -4.73 -9.34 -17.22
CA GLU A 113 -6.15 -9.66 -17.04
C GLU A 113 -6.84 -8.52 -16.28
N PRO A 114 -6.92 -7.31 -16.86
CA PRO A 114 -7.34 -6.10 -16.14
C PRO A 114 -8.79 -6.16 -15.62
N ASP A 115 -9.66 -6.91 -16.29
CA ASP A 115 -11.07 -7.08 -15.93
C ASP A 115 -11.29 -8.08 -14.80
N LYS A 116 -10.25 -8.84 -14.42
CA LYS A 116 -10.32 -9.85 -13.35
C LYS A 116 -9.70 -9.29 -12.08
N ILE A 117 -10.56 -8.92 -11.13
CA ILE A 117 -10.12 -8.49 -9.81
C ILE A 117 -9.50 -9.69 -9.10
N VAL A 118 -8.23 -9.58 -8.72
CA VAL A 118 -7.49 -10.63 -8.00
C VAL A 118 -7.36 -10.34 -6.51
N MET A 119 -7.56 -9.09 -6.11
CA MET A 119 -7.51 -8.69 -4.71
C MET A 119 -8.36 -7.43 -4.51
N ARG A 120 -9.06 -7.38 -3.37
CA ARG A 120 -9.79 -6.20 -2.90
C ARG A 120 -9.26 -5.81 -1.54
N LEU A 121 -9.02 -4.53 -1.36
CA LEU A 121 -8.51 -3.99 -0.10
C LEU A 121 -9.41 -2.87 0.42
N ARG A 122 -9.59 -2.81 1.74
CA ARG A 122 -10.34 -1.75 2.43
C ARG A 122 -9.39 -0.85 3.22
N LYS A 123 -9.48 0.45 3.00
CA LYS A 123 -8.66 1.45 3.70
C LYS A 123 -9.00 1.43 5.18
N ILE A 124 -7.99 1.26 6.01
CA ILE A 124 -8.11 1.42 7.46
C ILE A 124 -7.88 2.90 7.75
N LYS A 125 -8.86 3.54 8.38
CA LYS A 125 -8.70 4.92 8.84
C LYS A 125 -7.78 4.91 10.05
N GLU A 126 -6.73 5.72 10.00
CA GLU A 126 -5.89 5.96 11.15
C GLU A 126 -6.51 7.11 11.94
N ASP A 127 -6.78 6.89 13.23
CA ASP A 127 -7.32 7.89 14.16
C ASP A 127 -6.25 8.92 14.58
#